data_AF-A0A1H0VVJ1-F1
#
_entry.id   AF-A0A1H0VVJ1-F1
#
_cell.length_a   1.000
_cell.length_b   1.000
_cell.length_c   1.000
_cell.angle_alpha   90.00
_cell.angle_beta   90.00
_cell.angle_gamma   90.00
#
_symmetry.space_group_name_H-M   'P 1'
#
loop_
_entity.id
_entity.type
_entity.pdbx_description
1 polymer ?
#
loop_
_entity_poly.entity_id
_entity_poly.type
_entity_poly.pdbx_seq_one_letter_code
_entity_poly.pdbx_strand_id
1 'polypeptide(L)'
;MPQVAVQTFDPRPYIERYYAALEIDKHENPFPRLKAWEFLYEYIWGTSRSWRSLTDSVNLDTTALHVGFYLANWGMFRGRSELLRNSNLDLMKELVLRLFQGKGAELFDLSGKDFLPGAPNLTRNQAVLDEVVQIFHNMPGNVSWTDTLISKILLGVWGEYPALDRYYKIGIRSFYPYRGLTEVSGRSLTLLMELIEMEGFELPAIETKRLRLSYPQGRLLDMAFFQAGLELTTRTTR
;
A
#
# COMPACT_ATOMS: atom_id res chain seq x y z
N MET A 1 32.72 20.62 10.11
CA MET A 1 31.24 20.57 10.19
C MET A 1 30.89 19.48 11.18
N PRO A 2 30.01 19.70 12.17
CA PRO A 2 29.63 18.63 13.07
C PRO A 2 28.86 17.58 12.25
N GLN A 3 29.37 16.36 12.28
CA GLN A 3 28.73 15.19 11.71
C GLN A 3 27.45 14.96 12.52
N VAL A 4 26.33 15.47 12.02
CA VAL A 4 25.01 15.18 12.59
C VAL A 4 24.88 13.66 12.51
N ALA A 5 24.87 12.99 13.66
CA ALA A 5 24.61 11.56 13.71
C ALA A 5 23.28 11.33 13.00
N VAL A 6 23.32 10.65 11.85
CA VAL A 6 22.11 10.19 11.18
C VAL A 6 21.48 9.23 12.16
N GLN A 7 20.36 9.65 12.75
CA GLN A 7 19.63 8.81 13.69
C GLN A 7 19.21 7.55 12.93
N THR A 8 19.77 6.41 13.32
CA THR A 8 19.42 5.11 12.74
C THR A 8 17.92 4.89 12.91
N PHE A 9 17.23 4.58 11.81
CA PHE A 9 15.79 4.35 11.84
C PHE A 9 15.50 2.90 12.22
N ASP A 10 14.88 2.70 13.37
CA ASP A 10 14.32 1.41 13.76
C ASP A 10 12.81 1.40 13.44
N PRO A 11 12.32 0.58 12.50
CA PRO A 11 10.90 0.54 12.14
C PRO A 11 10.02 -0.09 13.22
N ARG A 12 10.54 -1.00 14.06
CA ARG A 12 9.71 -1.85 14.94
C ARG A 12 8.82 -1.04 15.90
N PRO A 13 9.33 -0.03 16.64
CA PRO A 13 8.49 0.76 17.54
C PRO A 13 7.37 1.52 16.83
N TYR A 14 7.61 1.97 15.59
CA TYR A 14 6.62 2.67 14.78
C TYR A 14 5.52 1.70 14.30
N ILE A 15 5.90 0.50 13.88
CA ILE A 15 4.98 -0.56 13.48
C ILE A 15 4.08 -0.97 14.65
N GLU A 16 4.67 -1.24 15.82
CA GLU A 16 3.94 -1.64 17.01
C GLU A 16 2.91 -0.58 17.46
N ARG A 17 3.29 0.71 17.43
CA ARG A 17 2.37 1.82 17.73
C ARG A 17 1.23 1.91 16.73
N TYR A 18 1.52 1.80 15.43
CA TYR A 18 0.47 1.77 14.41
C TYR A 18 -0.45 0.55 14.63
N TYR A 19 0.13 -0.62 14.91
CA TYR A 19 -0.62 -1.86 15.09
C TYR A 19 -1.52 -1.81 16.34
N ALA A 20 -1.06 -1.22 17.43
CA ALA A 20 -1.91 -0.98 18.60
C ALA A 20 -3.15 -0.13 18.23
N ALA A 21 -2.99 0.89 17.38
CA ALA A 21 -4.09 1.72 16.89
C ALA A 21 -5.00 1.02 15.86
N LEU A 22 -4.61 -0.15 15.33
CA LEU A 22 -5.48 -1.01 14.50
C LEU A 22 -6.50 -1.77 15.35
N GLU A 23 -6.19 -2.10 16.61
CA GLU A 23 -7.06 -2.92 17.46
C GLU A 23 -8.12 -2.09 18.20
N ILE A 24 -7.73 -0.93 18.73
CA ILE A 24 -8.62 0.00 19.42
C ILE A 24 -8.16 1.41 19.05
N ASP A 25 -9.08 2.27 18.59
CA ASP A 25 -8.71 3.65 18.31
C ASP A 25 -8.61 4.49 19.60
N LYS A 26 -8.06 5.70 19.48
CA LYS A 26 -7.88 6.63 20.60
C LYS A 26 -9.17 7.04 21.34
N HIS A 27 -10.34 6.67 20.84
CA HIS A 27 -11.66 6.96 21.39
C HIS A 27 -12.40 5.70 21.84
N GLU A 28 -11.71 4.57 21.99
CA GLU A 28 -12.29 3.25 22.33
C GLU A 28 -13.35 2.78 21.32
N ASN A 29 -13.26 3.22 20.07
CA ASN A 29 -14.16 2.77 19.01
C ASN A 29 -13.90 1.29 18.69
N PRO A 30 -14.92 0.41 18.78
CA PRO A 30 -14.77 -1.00 18.45
C PRO A 30 -14.62 -1.27 16.94
N PHE A 31 -14.76 -0.24 16.09
CA PHE A 31 -14.63 -0.32 14.63
C PHE A 31 -13.51 0.61 14.13
N PRO A 32 -12.24 0.34 14.49
CA PRO A 32 -11.12 1.17 14.10
C PRO A 32 -10.96 1.22 12.57
N ARG A 33 -10.98 2.43 12.01
CA ARG A 33 -10.90 2.72 10.57
C ARG A 33 -9.72 2.02 9.88
N LEU A 34 -8.57 1.95 10.55
CA LEU A 34 -7.35 1.37 9.98
C LEU A 34 -7.48 -0.14 9.72
N LYS A 35 -8.37 -0.84 10.44
CA LYS A 35 -8.64 -2.27 10.30
C LYS A 35 -9.25 -2.63 8.94
N ALA A 36 -9.82 -1.65 8.22
CA ALA A 36 -10.36 -1.83 6.88
C ALA A 36 -9.36 -2.47 5.88
N TRP A 37 -8.05 -2.27 6.09
CA TRP A 37 -7.03 -2.92 5.27
C TRP A 37 -7.06 -4.45 5.41
N GLU A 38 -7.15 -5.00 6.62
CA GLU A 38 -7.20 -6.46 6.82
C GLU A 38 -8.42 -7.07 6.13
N PHE A 39 -9.58 -6.42 6.23
CA PHE A 39 -10.80 -6.91 5.60
C PHE A 39 -10.68 -7.00 4.08
N LEU A 40 -10.07 -5.99 3.43
CA LEU A 40 -9.80 -6.04 2.00
C LEU A 40 -8.74 -7.09 1.66
N TYR A 41 -7.61 -7.08 2.37
CA TYR A 41 -6.49 -7.95 2.11
C TYR A 41 -6.89 -9.43 2.24
N GLU A 42 -7.58 -9.80 3.32
CA GLU A 42 -8.11 -11.14 3.51
C GLU A 42 -9.21 -11.51 2.51
N TYR A 43 -10.00 -10.54 2.04
CA TYR A 43 -10.99 -10.79 1.00
C TYR A 43 -10.33 -11.16 -0.33
N ILE A 44 -9.18 -10.56 -0.66
CA ILE A 44 -8.44 -10.80 -1.91
C ILE A 44 -7.60 -12.08 -1.81
N TRP A 45 -6.85 -12.22 -0.72
CA TRP A 45 -5.83 -13.25 -0.53
C TRP A 45 -6.30 -14.48 0.25
N GLY A 46 -7.59 -14.53 0.62
CA GLY A 46 -8.18 -15.69 1.27
C GLY A 46 -8.09 -16.95 0.39
N THR A 47 -7.79 -18.08 1.03
CA THR A 47 -7.46 -19.38 0.40
C THR A 47 -8.51 -19.95 -0.56
N SER A 48 -9.73 -19.44 -0.54
CA SER A 48 -10.83 -19.92 -1.39
C SER A 48 -10.98 -19.15 -2.70
N ARG A 49 -10.06 -18.24 -3.04
CA ARG A 49 -10.21 -17.33 -4.19
C ARG A 49 -9.04 -17.40 -5.15
N SER A 50 -9.37 -17.27 -6.43
CA SER A 50 -8.44 -17.00 -7.53
C SER A 50 -8.69 -15.61 -8.11
N TRP A 51 -7.72 -15.05 -8.84
CA TRP A 51 -7.88 -13.80 -9.57
C TRP A 51 -9.11 -13.81 -10.50
N ARG A 52 -9.36 -14.96 -11.15
CA ARG A 52 -10.56 -15.19 -11.96
C ARG A 52 -11.84 -15.11 -11.14
N SER A 53 -11.88 -15.71 -9.95
CA SER A 53 -13.08 -15.65 -9.10
C SER A 53 -13.37 -14.24 -8.57
N LEU A 54 -12.36 -13.38 -8.41
CA LEU A 54 -12.56 -11.99 -7.99
C LEU A 54 -13.22 -11.13 -9.07
N THR A 55 -13.20 -11.59 -10.32
CA THR A 55 -13.64 -10.85 -11.51
C THR A 55 -14.81 -11.50 -12.25
N ASP A 56 -15.32 -12.64 -11.78
CA ASP A 56 -16.49 -13.27 -12.36
C ASP A 56 -17.77 -12.46 -12.09
N SER A 57 -18.84 -12.74 -12.86
CA SER A 57 -20.10 -12.01 -12.76
C SER A 57 -20.79 -12.13 -11.40
N VAL A 58 -20.42 -13.13 -10.58
CA VAL A 58 -20.98 -13.36 -9.25
C VAL A 58 -20.30 -12.46 -8.22
N ASN A 59 -18.99 -12.26 -8.34
CA ASN A 59 -18.19 -11.58 -7.33
C ASN A 59 -17.74 -10.17 -7.71
N LEU A 60 -17.80 -9.80 -8.99
CA LEU A 60 -17.24 -8.53 -9.49
C LEU A 60 -17.77 -7.30 -8.74
N ASP A 61 -19.08 -7.22 -8.51
CA ASP A 61 -19.69 -6.12 -7.75
C ASP A 61 -19.18 -6.10 -6.30
N THR A 62 -19.15 -7.26 -5.66
CA THR A 62 -18.65 -7.41 -4.27
C THR A 62 -17.18 -7.01 -4.16
N THR A 63 -16.34 -7.44 -5.11
CA THR A 63 -14.91 -7.06 -5.14
C THR A 63 -14.75 -5.55 -5.33
N ALA A 64 -15.50 -4.95 -6.27
CA ALA A 64 -15.50 -3.51 -6.51
C ALA A 64 -15.93 -2.72 -5.26
N LEU A 65 -16.95 -3.20 -4.54
CA LEU A 65 -17.42 -2.61 -3.29
C LEU A 65 -16.38 -2.73 -2.17
N HIS A 66 -15.69 -3.87 -2.03
CA HIS A 66 -14.61 -4.03 -1.06
C HIS A 66 -13.47 -3.03 -1.31
N VAL A 67 -13.02 -2.90 -2.56
CA VAL A 67 -11.98 -1.92 -2.93
C VAL A 67 -12.48 -0.48 -2.69
N GLY A 68 -13.70 -0.18 -3.10
CA GLY A 68 -14.30 1.15 -2.90
C GLY A 68 -14.42 1.53 -1.42
N PHE A 69 -14.89 0.61 -0.59
CA PHE A 69 -15.02 0.81 0.86
C PHE A 69 -13.66 1.00 1.53
N TYR A 70 -12.64 0.22 1.15
CA TYR A 70 -11.27 0.43 1.61
C TYR A 70 -10.77 1.84 1.25
N LEU A 71 -10.92 2.27 0.00
CA LEU A 71 -10.48 3.59 -0.44
C LEU A 71 -11.25 4.73 0.26
N ALA A 72 -12.53 4.54 0.55
CA ALA A 72 -13.33 5.47 1.36
C ALA A 72 -12.77 5.57 2.79
N ASN A 73 -12.52 4.42 3.42
CA ASN A 73 -11.82 4.34 4.71
C ASN A 73 -10.40 4.89 4.65
N TRP A 74 -9.77 5.01 3.48
CA TRP A 74 -8.44 5.61 3.35
C TRP A 74 -8.48 7.09 2.90
N GLY A 75 -9.68 7.67 2.89
CA GLY A 75 -9.94 9.09 2.67
C GLY A 75 -9.86 9.51 1.21
N MET A 76 -10.00 8.58 0.26
CA MET A 76 -10.00 8.89 -1.18
C MET A 76 -11.36 9.43 -1.66
N PHE A 77 -12.45 9.10 -0.96
CA PHE A 77 -13.81 9.60 -1.21
C PHE A 77 -14.17 10.77 -0.27
N ARG A 78 -13.46 11.90 -0.34
CA ARG A 78 -13.73 13.05 0.56
C ARG A 78 -13.66 14.39 -0.14
N GLY A 79 -14.46 15.34 0.36
CA GLY A 79 -14.44 16.73 -0.08
C GLY A 79 -14.73 16.86 -1.58
N ARG A 80 -13.80 17.45 -2.32
CA ARG A 80 -13.90 17.63 -3.79
C ARG A 80 -12.96 16.68 -4.56
N SER A 81 -12.56 15.56 -3.98
CA SER A 81 -11.70 14.59 -4.69
C SER A 81 -12.34 14.17 -6.01
N GLU A 82 -11.52 13.98 -7.04
CA GLU A 82 -12.01 13.57 -8.35
C GLU A 82 -12.56 12.15 -8.32
N LEU A 83 -11.96 11.25 -7.54
CA LEU A 83 -12.52 9.92 -7.31
C LEU A 83 -13.95 10.00 -6.76
N LEU A 84 -14.24 10.87 -5.78
CA LEU A 84 -15.61 11.01 -5.26
C LEU A 84 -16.60 11.53 -6.31
N ARG A 85 -16.18 12.47 -7.15
CA ARG A 85 -17.08 13.15 -8.10
C ARG A 85 -17.26 12.42 -9.43
N ASN A 86 -16.26 11.64 -9.83
CA ASN A 86 -16.15 11.09 -11.17
C ASN A 86 -16.02 9.56 -11.16
N SER A 87 -16.41 8.90 -10.07
CA SER A 87 -16.49 7.44 -10.00
C SER A 87 -17.86 6.96 -9.52
N ASN A 88 -18.17 5.72 -9.87
CA ASN A 88 -19.31 4.95 -9.42
C ASN A 88 -18.91 3.47 -9.34
N LEU A 89 -19.87 2.58 -9.10
CA LEU A 89 -19.61 1.14 -9.06
C LEU A 89 -19.00 0.63 -10.38
N ASP A 90 -19.44 1.13 -11.54
CA ASP A 90 -18.92 0.67 -12.84
C ASP A 90 -17.43 1.00 -13.02
N LEU A 91 -16.97 2.20 -12.62
CA LEU A 91 -15.55 2.52 -12.63
C LEU A 91 -14.76 1.60 -11.70
N MET A 92 -15.31 1.28 -10.52
CA MET A 92 -14.67 0.36 -9.57
C MET A 92 -14.61 -1.07 -10.12
N LYS A 93 -15.62 -1.51 -10.87
CA LYS A 93 -15.61 -2.80 -11.58
C LYS A 93 -14.55 -2.83 -12.67
N GLU A 94 -14.44 -1.77 -13.47
CA GLU A 94 -13.41 -1.64 -14.49
C GLU A 94 -11.99 -1.69 -13.88
N LEU A 95 -11.80 -1.02 -12.73
CA LEU A 95 -10.55 -1.08 -11.98
C LEU A 95 -10.25 -2.51 -11.55
N VAL A 96 -11.22 -3.20 -10.94
CA VAL A 96 -11.07 -4.59 -10.47
C VAL A 96 -10.74 -5.53 -11.63
N LEU A 97 -11.42 -5.42 -12.77
CA LEU A 97 -11.13 -6.23 -13.95
C LEU A 97 -9.67 -6.07 -14.38
N ARG A 98 -9.18 -4.83 -14.46
CA ARG A 98 -7.80 -4.54 -14.87
C ARG A 98 -6.74 -4.93 -13.85
N LEU A 99 -7.08 -4.91 -12.56
CA LEU A 99 -6.17 -5.34 -11.49
C LEU A 99 -6.02 -6.86 -11.41
N PHE A 100 -7.10 -7.62 -11.56
CA PHE A 100 -7.08 -9.07 -11.35
C PHE A 100 -7.08 -9.88 -12.65
N GLN A 101 -6.76 -9.24 -13.77
CA GLN A 101 -6.55 -9.88 -15.07
C GLN A 101 -5.27 -9.37 -15.72
N GLY A 102 -4.72 -10.14 -16.67
CA GLY A 102 -3.52 -9.75 -17.41
C GLY A 102 -2.35 -9.39 -16.49
N LYS A 103 -1.74 -8.22 -16.71
CA LYS A 103 -0.55 -7.75 -15.99
C LYS A 103 -0.77 -7.52 -14.49
N GLY A 104 -1.97 -7.14 -14.08
CA GLY A 104 -2.27 -6.99 -12.65
C GLY A 104 -2.24 -8.33 -11.92
N ALA A 105 -2.81 -9.38 -12.53
CA ALA A 105 -2.71 -10.74 -12.00
C ALA A 105 -1.26 -11.24 -11.98
N GLU A 106 -0.49 -11.00 -13.05
CA GLU A 106 0.95 -11.33 -13.08
C GLU A 106 1.73 -10.63 -11.96
N LEU A 107 1.41 -9.37 -11.65
CA LEU A 107 2.05 -8.63 -10.56
C LEU A 107 1.73 -9.26 -9.20
N PHE A 108 0.48 -9.66 -8.99
CA PHE A 108 0.06 -10.22 -7.70
C PHE A 108 0.62 -11.63 -7.45
N ASP A 109 1.15 -12.31 -8.46
CA ASP A 109 1.91 -13.55 -8.22
C ASP A 109 3.36 -13.28 -7.76
N LEU A 110 3.79 -12.01 -7.71
CA LEU A 110 5.11 -11.58 -7.22
C LEU A 110 5.04 -11.09 -5.76
N SER A 111 6.20 -11.11 -5.11
CA SER A 111 6.43 -10.61 -3.75
C SER A 111 7.55 -9.57 -3.72
N GLY A 112 7.75 -8.92 -2.58
CA GLY A 112 8.86 -7.97 -2.41
C GLY A 112 10.23 -8.56 -2.75
N LYS A 113 10.44 -9.86 -2.50
CA LYS A 113 11.70 -10.58 -2.78
C LYS A 113 12.04 -10.61 -4.26
N ASP A 114 11.03 -10.60 -5.13
CA ASP A 114 11.20 -10.62 -6.59
C ASP A 114 11.68 -9.26 -7.14
N PHE A 115 11.74 -8.24 -6.28
CA PHE A 115 12.22 -6.89 -6.58
C PHE A 115 13.55 -6.55 -5.90
N LEU A 116 14.18 -7.48 -5.17
CA LEU A 116 15.51 -7.26 -4.58
C LEU A 116 16.59 -7.11 -5.67
N PRO A 117 17.64 -6.30 -5.44
CA PRO A 117 18.81 -6.30 -6.30
C PRO A 117 19.37 -7.72 -6.49
N GLY A 118 19.53 -8.16 -7.73
CA GLY A 118 20.00 -9.51 -8.06
C GLY A 118 18.91 -10.59 -8.09
N ALA A 119 17.64 -10.26 -7.81
CA ALA A 119 16.54 -11.19 -7.99
C ALA A 119 16.44 -11.68 -9.45
N PRO A 120 16.09 -12.96 -9.69
CA PRO A 120 15.83 -13.45 -11.04
C PRO A 120 14.74 -12.63 -11.73
N ASN A 121 14.97 -12.23 -12.97
CA ASN A 121 14.02 -11.46 -13.78
C ASN A 121 13.65 -10.07 -13.23
N LEU A 122 14.49 -9.46 -12.37
CA LEU A 122 14.23 -8.14 -11.78
C LEU A 122 13.72 -7.10 -12.80
N THR A 123 14.39 -6.96 -13.95
CA THR A 123 13.99 -6.02 -15.01
C THR A 123 12.59 -6.29 -15.54
N ARG A 124 12.21 -7.56 -15.71
CA ARG A 124 10.85 -7.95 -16.11
C ARG A 124 9.85 -7.59 -15.01
N ASN A 125 10.16 -7.89 -13.75
CA ASN A 125 9.26 -7.66 -12.62
C ASN A 125 9.01 -6.16 -12.43
N GLN A 126 10.04 -5.33 -12.58
CA GLN A 126 9.91 -3.87 -12.63
C GLN A 126 9.00 -3.41 -13.76
N ALA A 127 9.19 -3.94 -14.97
CA ALA A 127 8.35 -3.61 -16.11
C ALA A 127 6.88 -4.03 -15.90
N VAL A 128 6.61 -5.19 -15.28
CA VAL A 128 5.24 -5.62 -14.94
C VAL A 128 4.56 -4.62 -14.01
N LEU A 129 5.26 -4.17 -12.95
CA LEU A 129 4.72 -3.14 -12.05
C LEU A 129 4.49 -1.81 -12.77
N ASP A 130 5.43 -1.36 -13.61
CA ASP A 130 5.31 -0.11 -14.36
C ASP A 130 4.13 -0.18 -15.37
N GLU A 131 3.91 -1.33 -16.02
CA GLU A 131 2.75 -1.58 -16.88
C GLU A 131 1.44 -1.51 -16.08
N VAL A 132 1.39 -2.06 -14.86
CA VAL A 132 0.24 -1.93 -13.95
C VAL A 132 0.02 -0.47 -13.54
N VAL A 133 1.06 0.32 -13.33
CA VAL A 133 0.93 1.78 -13.09
C VAL A 133 0.31 2.46 -14.31
N GLN A 134 0.73 2.10 -15.53
CA GLN A 134 0.14 2.64 -16.76
C GLN A 134 -1.34 2.27 -16.94
N ILE A 135 -1.79 1.12 -16.44
CA ILE A 135 -3.21 0.75 -16.45
C ILE A 135 -4.05 1.82 -15.74
N PHE A 136 -3.60 2.32 -14.58
CA PHE A 136 -4.32 3.37 -13.85
C PHE A 136 -4.41 4.66 -14.64
N HIS A 137 -3.30 5.10 -15.27
CA HIS A 137 -3.31 6.31 -16.09
C HIS A 137 -4.20 6.20 -17.33
N ASN A 138 -4.45 4.99 -17.81
CA ASN A 138 -5.33 4.69 -18.94
C ASN A 138 -6.76 4.30 -18.53
N MET A 139 -7.11 4.41 -17.25
CA MET A 139 -8.47 4.16 -16.79
C MET A 139 -9.46 5.17 -17.39
N PRO A 140 -10.68 4.75 -17.74
CA PRO A 140 -11.69 5.66 -18.23
C PRO A 140 -12.14 6.64 -17.13
N GLY A 141 -12.72 7.77 -17.57
CA GLY A 141 -13.30 8.78 -16.68
C GLY A 141 -12.32 9.88 -16.27
N ASN A 142 -12.86 10.84 -15.52
CA ASN A 142 -12.13 12.06 -15.13
C ASN A 142 -11.56 11.94 -13.72
N VAL A 143 -10.80 10.88 -13.45
CA VAL A 143 -10.13 10.67 -12.16
C VAL A 143 -8.63 10.90 -12.32
N SER A 144 -8.06 11.81 -11.54
CA SER A 144 -6.61 11.94 -11.41
C SER A 144 -6.05 10.78 -10.59
N TRP A 145 -5.43 9.84 -11.30
CA TRP A 145 -4.72 8.70 -10.73
C TRP A 145 -3.34 9.11 -10.22
N THR A 146 -3.32 9.84 -9.11
CA THR A 146 -2.08 10.27 -8.45
C THR A 146 -1.31 9.07 -7.87
N ASP A 147 0.00 9.21 -7.70
CA ASP A 147 0.86 8.23 -7.00
C ASP A 147 0.26 7.75 -5.68
N THR A 148 -0.28 8.66 -4.86
CA THR A 148 -0.88 8.32 -3.57
C THR A 148 -2.17 7.50 -3.73
N LEU A 149 -2.96 7.72 -4.79
CA LEU A 149 -4.15 6.90 -5.06
C LEU A 149 -3.73 5.51 -5.55
N ILE A 150 -2.85 5.45 -6.55
CA ILE A 150 -2.33 4.21 -7.13
C ILE A 150 -1.70 3.33 -6.04
N SER A 151 -0.76 3.90 -5.27
CA SER A 151 -0.07 3.16 -4.22
C SER A 151 -0.98 2.76 -3.06
N LYS A 152 -2.04 3.52 -2.74
CA LYS A 152 -3.07 3.05 -1.79
C LYS A 152 -3.82 1.84 -2.30
N ILE A 153 -4.12 1.80 -3.59
CA ILE A 153 -4.76 0.64 -4.22
C ILE A 153 -3.79 -0.55 -4.15
N LEU A 154 -2.53 -0.39 -4.58
CA LEU A 154 -1.51 -1.43 -4.48
C LEU A 154 -1.32 -1.92 -3.03
N LEU A 155 -1.27 -1.03 -2.04
CA LEU A 155 -1.23 -1.41 -0.64
C LEU A 155 -2.44 -2.26 -0.24
N GLY A 156 -3.63 -1.86 -0.67
CA GLY A 156 -4.87 -2.55 -0.31
C GLY A 156 -5.00 -3.93 -0.96
N VAL A 157 -4.64 -4.05 -2.24
CA VAL A 157 -4.87 -5.27 -3.02
C VAL A 157 -3.67 -6.23 -3.07
N TRP A 158 -2.46 -5.72 -2.88
CA TRP A 158 -1.21 -6.50 -2.97
C TRP A 158 -0.41 -6.45 -1.66
N GLY A 159 -0.38 -5.31 -0.99
CA GLY A 159 0.30 -5.13 0.30
C GLY A 159 1.82 -4.92 0.20
N GLU A 160 2.45 -5.30 -0.91
CA GLU A 160 3.90 -5.14 -1.10
C GLU A 160 4.35 -3.71 -1.40
N TYR A 161 3.42 -2.80 -1.72
CA TYR A 161 3.72 -1.40 -2.01
C TYR A 161 3.09 -0.46 -0.96
N PRO A 162 3.86 0.43 -0.31
CA PRO A 162 3.33 1.37 0.69
C PRO A 162 2.47 2.48 0.07
N ALA A 163 1.55 3.09 0.82
CA ALA A 163 0.52 4.02 0.29
C ALA A 163 1.02 5.39 -0.21
N LEU A 164 2.33 5.64 -0.15
CA LEU A 164 3.01 6.89 -0.52
C LEU A 164 2.22 8.16 -0.16
N ASP A 165 1.56 8.15 0.99
CA ASP A 165 0.76 9.28 1.42
C ASP A 165 1.63 10.38 2.05
N ARG A 166 0.99 11.45 2.51
CA ARG A 166 1.73 12.58 3.08
C ARG A 166 2.63 12.15 4.23
N TYR A 167 2.16 11.32 5.16
CA TYR A 167 2.95 10.96 6.34
C TYR A 167 4.04 9.95 5.99
N TYR A 168 3.75 8.96 5.14
CA TYR A 168 4.79 8.10 4.59
C TYR A 168 5.91 8.92 3.93
N LYS A 169 5.55 9.86 3.04
CA LYS A 169 6.51 10.71 2.32
C LYS A 169 7.34 11.59 3.25
N ILE A 170 6.75 12.11 4.34
CA ILE A 170 7.48 12.86 5.36
C ILE A 170 8.45 11.93 6.08
N GLY A 171 7.98 10.79 6.59
CA GLY A 171 8.79 9.82 7.31
C GLY A 171 10.00 9.36 6.49
N ILE A 172 9.76 8.83 5.28
CA ILE A 172 10.86 8.30 4.45
C ILE A 172 11.88 9.38 4.08
N ARG A 173 11.46 10.62 3.78
CA ARG A 173 12.37 11.71 3.42
C ARG A 173 13.19 12.22 4.61
N SER A 174 12.69 12.10 5.83
CA SER A 174 13.40 12.52 7.03
C SER A 174 14.55 11.59 7.39
N PHE A 175 14.40 10.28 7.15
CA PHE A 175 15.46 9.30 7.44
C PHE A 175 16.31 8.96 6.21
N TYR A 176 15.71 8.96 5.01
CA TYR A 176 16.35 8.52 3.76
C TYR A 176 16.09 9.51 2.61
N PRO A 177 16.66 10.74 2.69
CA PRO A 177 16.44 11.76 1.67
C PRO A 177 17.02 11.35 0.31
N TYR A 178 16.42 11.86 -0.78
CA TYR A 178 16.90 11.72 -2.17
C TYR A 178 17.01 10.30 -2.74
N ARG A 179 16.25 9.31 -2.21
CA ARG A 179 16.26 7.92 -2.71
C ARG A 179 15.17 7.54 -3.71
N GLY A 180 14.37 8.50 -4.22
CA GLY A 180 13.30 8.18 -5.19
C GLY A 180 12.13 7.34 -4.64
N LEU A 181 12.03 7.17 -3.32
CA LEU A 181 11.03 6.33 -2.63
C LEU A 181 9.65 7.00 -2.48
N THR A 182 9.35 8.03 -3.26
CA THR A 182 8.11 8.82 -3.13
C THR A 182 7.26 8.86 -4.40
N GLU A 183 7.64 8.07 -5.39
CA GLU A 183 6.95 7.90 -6.67
C GLU A 183 6.61 6.42 -6.88
N VAL A 184 5.54 6.11 -7.61
CA VAL A 184 5.15 4.71 -7.89
C VAL A 184 5.90 4.20 -9.11
N SER A 185 6.74 3.19 -8.93
CA SER A 185 7.41 2.48 -10.03
C SER A 185 8.02 1.17 -9.54
N GLY A 186 8.32 0.26 -10.47
CA GLY A 186 9.12 -0.94 -10.22
C GLY A 186 10.47 -0.60 -9.58
N ARG A 187 11.12 0.46 -10.06
CA ARG A 187 12.40 0.95 -9.50
C ARG A 187 12.27 1.39 -8.05
N SER A 188 11.22 2.13 -7.71
CA SER A 188 10.97 2.62 -6.35
C SER A 188 10.71 1.46 -5.38
N LEU A 189 10.01 0.41 -5.81
CA LEU A 189 9.88 -0.82 -5.01
C LEU A 189 11.23 -1.53 -4.80
N THR A 190 12.06 -1.64 -5.84
CA THR A 190 13.41 -2.22 -5.71
C THR A 190 14.27 -1.44 -4.71
N LEU A 191 14.25 -0.11 -4.76
CA LEU A 191 14.98 0.73 -3.82
C LEU A 191 14.45 0.57 -2.38
N LEU A 192 13.15 0.31 -2.20
CA LEU A 192 12.58 0.01 -0.90
C LEU A 192 13.04 -1.34 -0.37
N MET A 193 13.07 -2.38 -1.22
CA MET A 193 13.53 -3.72 -0.84
C MET A 193 15.03 -3.74 -0.53
N GLU A 194 15.84 -3.04 -1.34
CA GLU A 194 17.25 -2.81 -1.08
C GLU A 194 17.49 -2.09 0.25
N LEU A 195 16.66 -1.10 0.58
CA LEU A 195 16.76 -0.38 1.85
C LEU A 195 16.56 -1.32 3.05
N ILE A 196 15.55 -2.21 2.99
CA ILE A 196 15.27 -3.18 4.06
C ILE A 196 16.49 -4.07 4.30
N GLU A 197 17.13 -4.56 3.22
CA GLU A 197 18.30 -5.43 3.30
C GLU A 197 19.55 -4.68 3.78
N MET A 198 19.82 -3.50 3.22
CA MET A 198 20.96 -2.65 3.55
C MET A 198 20.97 -2.25 5.03
N GLU A 199 19.82 -1.82 5.55
CA GLU A 199 19.70 -1.35 6.92
C GLU A 199 19.46 -2.50 7.92
N GLY A 200 19.21 -3.72 7.42
CA GLY A 200 18.93 -4.88 8.26
C GLY A 200 17.69 -4.71 9.12
N PHE A 201 16.61 -4.12 8.57
CA PHE A 201 15.40 -3.83 9.34
C PHE A 201 14.77 -5.10 9.94
N GLU A 202 14.61 -5.12 11.26
CA GLU A 202 13.93 -6.21 11.95
C GLU A 202 12.39 -6.02 11.95
N LEU A 203 11.75 -6.42 10.86
CA LEU A 203 10.29 -6.35 10.73
C LEU A 203 9.59 -7.40 11.62
N PRO A 204 8.57 -7.03 12.41
CA PRO A 204 7.83 -7.98 13.24
C PRO A 204 6.96 -8.91 12.38
N ALA A 205 6.81 -10.17 12.82
CA ALA A 205 5.87 -11.12 12.23
C ALA A 205 4.44 -10.81 12.72
N ILE A 206 3.68 -10.10 11.89
CA ILE A 206 2.29 -9.73 12.15
C ILE A 206 1.38 -10.48 11.17
N GLU A 207 0.22 -10.90 11.64
CA GLU A 207 -0.79 -11.60 10.84
C GLU A 207 -2.15 -10.93 10.96
N THR A 208 -2.97 -11.05 9.90
CA THR A 208 -4.37 -10.62 9.95
C THR A 208 -5.16 -11.43 10.96
N LYS A 209 -6.17 -10.81 11.58
CA LYS A 209 -6.83 -11.39 12.75
C LYS A 209 -7.67 -12.63 12.44
N ARG A 210 -8.34 -12.67 11.28
CA ARG A 210 -9.34 -13.70 10.96
C ARG A 210 -8.75 -14.86 10.16
N LEU A 211 -7.97 -14.56 9.12
CA LEU A 211 -7.37 -15.57 8.24
C LEU A 211 -5.90 -15.88 8.53
N ARG A 212 -5.27 -15.17 9.47
CA ARG A 212 -3.86 -15.38 9.84
C ARG A 212 -2.90 -15.21 8.64
N LEU A 213 -3.21 -14.30 7.73
CA LEU A 213 -2.34 -13.99 6.61
C LEU A 213 -1.21 -13.08 7.09
N SER A 214 0.04 -13.41 6.78
CA SER A 214 1.18 -12.58 7.16
C SER A 214 1.12 -11.21 6.49
N TYR A 215 1.52 -10.17 7.22
CA TYR A 215 1.63 -8.82 6.68
C TYR A 215 2.80 -8.75 5.70
N PRO A 216 2.59 -8.29 4.46
CA PRO A 216 3.67 -8.08 3.50
C PRO A 216 4.65 -7.00 3.97
N GLN A 217 5.87 -7.02 3.45
CA GLN A 217 6.92 -6.07 3.86
C GLN A 217 6.51 -4.63 3.54
N GLY A 218 5.93 -4.39 2.36
CA GLY A 218 5.42 -3.06 1.99
C GLY A 218 4.41 -2.49 3.00
N ARG A 219 3.53 -3.33 3.55
CA ARG A 219 2.55 -2.95 4.57
C ARG A 219 3.23 -2.57 5.89
N LEU A 220 4.23 -3.33 6.32
CA LEU A 220 4.98 -3.03 7.55
C LEU A 220 5.76 -1.72 7.40
N LEU A 221 6.36 -1.46 6.24
CA LEU A 221 7.07 -0.21 5.97
C LEU A 221 6.12 0.99 5.82
N ASP A 222 4.93 0.78 5.25
CA ASP A 222 3.86 1.77 5.25
C ASP A 222 3.52 2.21 6.67
N MET A 223 3.27 1.25 7.57
CA MET A 223 2.97 1.51 8.98
C MET A 223 4.11 2.28 9.67
N ALA A 224 5.36 1.84 9.47
CA ALA A 224 6.54 2.43 10.09
C ALA A 224 6.73 3.91 9.69
N PHE A 225 6.82 4.17 8.38
CA PHE A 225 7.09 5.53 7.89
C PHE A 225 5.88 6.45 8.02
N PHE A 226 4.65 5.92 7.93
CA PHE A 226 3.45 6.70 8.26
C PHE A 226 3.50 7.20 9.70
N GLN A 227 3.73 6.30 10.67
CA GLN A 227 3.74 6.66 12.08
C GLN A 227 4.90 7.62 12.40
N ALA A 228 6.07 7.41 11.82
CA ALA A 228 7.20 8.31 11.97
C ALA A 228 6.91 9.71 11.40
N GLY A 229 6.34 9.80 10.19
CA GLY A 229 5.97 11.08 9.60
C GLY A 229 4.86 11.82 10.34
N LEU A 230 3.91 11.08 10.92
CA LEU A 230 2.86 11.65 11.78
C LEU A 230 3.46 12.29 13.04
N GLU A 231 4.40 11.61 13.70
CA GLU A 231 5.08 12.12 14.89
C GLU A 231 5.93 13.36 14.58
N LEU A 232 6.70 13.34 13.49
CA LEU A 232 7.49 14.48 13.03
C LEU A 232 6.61 15.70 12.74
N THR A 233 5.44 15.48 12.14
CA THR A 233 4.48 16.57 11.87
C THR A 233 3.93 17.15 13.17
N THR A 234 3.61 16.30 14.15
CA THR A 234 3.02 16.72 15.44
C THR A 234 4.03 17.44 16.34
N ARG A 235 5.31 17.09 16.27
CA ARG A 235 6.38 17.78 17.02
C ARG A 235 6.70 19.16 16.46
N THR A 236 6.55 19.36 15.16
CA THR A 236 6.82 20.66 14.50
C THR A 236 5.69 21.68 14.73
N THR A 237 4.49 21.23 15.11
CA THR A 237 3.35 22.10 15.39
C THR A 237 3.14 22.41 16.89
N ARG A 238 4.06 21.97 17.76
CA ARG A 238 4.13 22.35 19.17
C ARG A 238 5.30 23.29 19.39
#